data_AF-A0A5C6VLU9-F1
#
_entry.id   AF-A0A5C6VLU9-F1
#
_cell.length_a   1.000
_cell.length_b   1.000
_cell.length_c   1.000
_cell.angle_alpha   90.00
_cell.angle_beta   90.00
_cell.angle_gamma   90.00
#
_symmetry.space_group_name_H-M   'P 1'
#
loop_
_entity.id
_entity.type
_entity.pdbx_description
1 polymer ?
#
loop_
_entity_poly.entity_id
_entity_poly.type
_entity_poly.pdbx_seq_one_letter_code
_entity_poly.pdbx_strand_id
1 'polypeptide(L)' 'MQRTVEYRGFEIHIDLLSTSTDMFDVWFRIDGPIKPPGVAALGERIKIRGGPFSRRWAYFVAEIAGHAAVDVILGPAD' A
#
# COMPACT_ATOMS: atom_id res chain seq x y z
N MET A 1 7.87 9.07 6.77
CA MET A 1 7.84 9.69 5.42
C MET A 1 6.64 9.14 4.69
N GLN A 2 5.90 9.94 3.92
CA GLN A 2 4.61 9.53 3.37
C GLN A 2 4.52 9.82 1.87
N ARG A 3 3.77 9.00 1.15
CA ARG A 3 3.41 9.20 -0.26
C ARG A 3 2.01 8.64 -0.48
N THR A 4 1.19 9.33 -1.27
CA THR A 4 -0.07 8.80 -1.78
C THR A 4 0.06 8.52 -3.27
N VAL A 5 -0.51 7.41 -3.72
CA VAL A 5 -0.64 7.05 -5.14
C VAL A 5 -2.10 6.79 -5.44
N GLU A 6 -2.63 7.37 -6.51
CA GLU A 6 -3.97 7.09 -6.99
C GLU A 6 -3.94 5.94 -7.99
N TYR A 7 -4.85 4.98 -7.84
CA TYR A 7 -5.00 3.87 -8.77
C TYR A 7 -6.46 3.44 -8.87
N ARG A 8 -7.03 3.50 -10.09
CA ARG A 8 -8.41 3.09 -10.40
C ARG A 8 -9.48 3.69 -9.47
N GLY A 9 -9.29 4.95 -9.07
CA GLY A 9 -10.21 5.68 -8.18
C GLY A 9 -10.05 5.36 -6.68
N PHE A 10 -9.00 4.64 -6.30
CA PHE A 10 -8.58 4.42 -4.91
C PHE A 10 -7.31 5.20 -4.61
N GLU A 11 -7.16 5.60 -3.35
CA GLU A 11 -5.95 6.18 -2.80
C GLU A 11 -5.16 5.12 -2.04
N ILE A 12 -3.89 4.95 -2.40
CA ILE A 12 -2.93 4.09 -1.72
C ILE A 12 -2.00 5.00 -0.92
N HIS A 13 -2.21 5.06 0.39
CA HIS A 13 -1.35 5.78 1.31
C HIS A 13 -0.20 4.89 1.74
N ILE A 14 1.04 5.36 1.57
CA ILE A 14 2.27 4.63 1.89
C ILE A 14 3.01 5.35 3.01
N ASP A 15 3.28 4.64 4.09
CA ASP A 15 4.03 5.13 5.23
C ASP A 15 5.34 4.38 5.41
N LEU A 16 6.44 5.12 5.40
CA LEU A 16 7.77 4.59 5.73
C LEU A 16 8.16 4.98 7.15
N LEU A 17 8.53 3.98 7.95
CA LEU A 17 9.13 4.13 9.28
C LEU A 17 10.60 3.77 9.21
N SER A 18 11.48 4.72 9.55
CA SER A 18 12.92 4.47 9.60
C SER A 18 13.23 3.44 10.70
N THR A 19 14.02 2.42 10.37
CA THR A 19 14.47 1.40 11.34
C THR A 19 15.96 1.52 11.62
N SER A 20 16.77 1.76 10.58
CA SER A 20 18.20 2.00 10.64
C SER A 20 18.62 2.89 9.46
N THR A 21 19.90 3.23 9.34
CA THR A 21 20.42 4.11 8.27
C THR A 21 19.95 3.64 6.90
N ASP A 22 19.18 4.50 6.23
CA ASP A 22 18.59 4.28 4.90
C ASP A 22 17.70 3.04 4.73
N MET A 23 17.21 2.47 5.84
CA MET A 23 16.35 1.29 5.86
C MET A 23 15.01 1.59 6.55
N PHE A 24 13.93 1.10 5.95
CA PHE A 24 12.56 1.44 6.32
C PHE A 24 11.66 0.22 6.37
N ASP A 25 10.89 0.10 7.45
CA ASP A 25 9.68 -0.71 7.43
C ASP A 25 8.58 0.07 6.69
N VAL A 26 7.69 -0.66 6.02
CA VAL A 26 6.68 -0.10 5.13
C VAL A 26 5.29 -0.52 5.58
N TRP A 27 4.37 0.43 5.59
CA TRP A 27 2.94 0.19 5.71
C TRP A 27 2.23 0.83 4.53
N PHE A 28 1.07 0.28 4.19
CA PHE A 28 0.14 0.93 3.29
C PHE A 28 -1.29 0.88 3.84
N ARG A 29 -2.14 1.80 3.37
CA ARG A 29 -3.58 1.81 3.58
C ARG A 29 -4.25 2.13 2.26
N ILE A 30 -5.36 1.47 1.97
CA ILE A 30 -6.17 1.76 0.78
C ILE A 30 -7.47 2.40 1.22
N ASP A 31 -7.74 3.60 0.70
CA ASP A 31 -9.00 4.31 0.84
C ASP A 31 -9.68 4.40 -0.53
N GLY A 32 -11.01 4.40 -0.56
CA GLY A 32 -11.75 4.45 -1.82
C GLY A 32 -13.25 4.61 -1.64
N PRO A 33 -13.96 4.84 -2.76
CA PRO A 33 -15.38 5.18 -2.75
C PRO A 33 -16.30 4.01 -2.39
N ILE A 34 -15.79 2.78 -2.50
CA ILE A 34 -16.54 1.55 -2.23
C ILE A 34 -15.86 0.72 -1.13
N LYS A 35 -16.66 0.05 -0.31
CA LYS A 35 -16.22 -0.97 0.65
C LYS A 35 -16.98 -2.25 0.38
N PRO A 36 -16.47 -3.14 -0.50
CA PRO A 36 -17.16 -4.38 -0.81
C PRO A 36 -17.29 -5.24 0.45
N PRO A 37 -18.44 -5.92 0.64
CA PRO A 37 -18.61 -6.85 1.74
C PRO A 37 -17.54 -7.94 1.69
N GLY A 38 -16.91 -8.22 2.84
CA GLY A 38 -15.83 -9.21 2.96
C GLY A 38 -14.41 -8.64 2.86
N VAL A 39 -14.23 -7.37 2.48
CA VAL A 39 -12.90 -6.72 2.44
C VAL A 39 -12.66 -5.95 3.75
N ALA A 40 -12.17 -6.65 4.77
CA ALA A 40 -11.90 -6.07 6.10
C ALA A 40 -10.70 -5.10 6.13
N ALA A 41 -9.89 -5.07 5.07
CA ALA A 41 -8.60 -4.38 5.04
C ALA A 41 -8.69 -2.93 4.51
N LEU A 42 -9.82 -2.51 3.94
CA LEU A 42 -10.00 -1.15 3.42
C LEU A 42 -10.08 -0.12 4.56
N GLY A 43 -9.27 0.94 4.47
CA GLY A 43 -9.09 1.94 5.52
C GLY A 43 -8.20 1.50 6.69
N GLU A 44 -7.71 0.25 6.67
CA GLU A 44 -6.79 -0.26 7.68
C GLU A 44 -5.33 -0.16 7.23
N ARG A 45 -4.44 0.04 8.20
CA ARG A 45 -3.00 0.16 7.93
C ARG A 45 -2.35 -1.22 7.98
N ILE A 46 -1.79 -1.67 6.86
CA ILE A 46 -1.23 -3.00 6.66
C ILE A 46 0.28 -2.91 6.55
N LYS A 47 1.01 -3.69 7.37
CA LYS A 47 2.48 -3.79 7.28
C LYS A 47 2.89 -4.69 6.12
N ILE A 48 3.79 -4.22 5.27
CA ILE A 48 4.46 -5.06 4.27
C ILE A 48 5.56 -5.86 4.96
N ARG A 49 5.50 -7.19 4.81
CA ARG A 49 6.47 -8.13 5.39
C ARG A 49 7.71 -8.23 4.49
N GLY A 50 8.82 -8.74 5.05
CA GLY A 50 10.07 -8.98 4.33
C GLY A 50 11.05 -7.80 4.29
N GLY A 51 10.73 -6.69 4.96
CA GLY A 51 11.65 -5.57 5.16
C GLY A 51 12.63 -5.77 6.33
N PRO A 52 13.36 -4.71 6.72
CA PRO A 52 13.25 -3.35 6.18
C PRO A 52 13.84 -3.24 4.77
N PHE A 53 13.42 -2.22 4.01
CA PHE A 53 13.86 -1.98 2.63
C PHE A 53 14.60 -0.64 2.51
N SER A 54 15.44 -0.49 1.48
CA SER A 54 15.94 0.83 1.09
C SER A 54 14.78 1.72 0.63
N ARG A 55 14.91 3.05 0.77
CA ARG A 55 13.80 4.00 0.49
C ARG A 55 13.12 3.79 -0.86
N ARG A 56 13.89 3.57 -1.94
CA ARG A 56 13.32 3.37 -3.28
C ARG A 56 12.53 2.07 -3.36
N TRP A 57 13.07 0.98 -2.80
CA TRP A 57 12.40 -0.32 -2.74
C TRP A 57 11.16 -0.28 -1.85
N ALA A 58 11.24 0.41 -0.72
CA ALA A 58 10.15 0.61 0.23
C ALA A 58 8.90 1.21 -0.45
N TYR A 59 9.06 2.28 -1.22
CA TYR A 59 7.96 2.86 -1.99
C TYR A 59 7.50 1.95 -3.14
N PHE A 60 8.45 1.35 -3.88
CA PHE A 60 8.12 0.52 -5.04
C PHE A 60 7.30 -0.72 -4.68
N VAL A 61 7.68 -1.45 -3.62
CA VAL A 61 6.95 -2.65 -3.18
C VAL A 61 5.58 -2.29 -2.64
N ALA A 62 5.43 -1.16 -1.93
CA ALA A 62 4.12 -0.70 -1.47
C ALA A 62 3.18 -0.30 -2.61
N GLU A 63 3.70 0.36 -3.64
CA GLU A 63 2.92 0.73 -4.81
C GLU A 63 2.41 -0.52 -5.55
N ILE A 64 3.28 -1.52 -5.78
CA ILE A 64 2.88 -2.80 -6.39
C ILE A 64 1.85 -3.54 -5.53
N ALA A 65 2.09 -3.65 -4.22
CA ALA A 65 1.17 -4.34 -3.31
C ALA A 65 -0.20 -3.64 -3.25
N GLY A 66 -0.21 -2.30 -3.25
CA GLY A 66 -1.42 -1.50 -3.29
C GLY A 66 -2.21 -1.71 -4.59
N HIS A 67 -1.56 -1.65 -5.76
CA HIS A 67 -2.21 -1.92 -7.04
C HIS A 67 -2.82 -3.33 -7.08
N ALA A 68 -2.05 -4.35 -6.69
CA ALA A 68 -2.54 -5.73 -6.67
C ALA A 68 -3.74 -5.91 -5.74
N ALA A 69 -3.75 -5.25 -4.58
CA ALA A 69 -4.89 -5.29 -3.65
C ALA A 69 -6.14 -4.60 -4.22
N VAL A 70 -5.98 -3.47 -4.93
CA VAL A 70 -7.09 -2.81 -5.63
C VAL A 70 -7.62 -3.71 -6.76
N ASP A 71 -6.76 -4.41 -7.49
CA ASP A 71 -7.20 -5.34 -8.54
C ASP A 71 -7.92 -6.58 -7.96
N VAL A 72 -7.57 -7.02 -6.75
CA VAL A 72 -8.37 -8.06 -6.04
C VAL A 72 -9.76 -7.52 -5.67
N ILE A 73 -9.88 -6.23 -5.36
CA ILE A 73 -11.16 -5.58 -5.01
C ILE A 73 -12.05 -5.40 -6.24
N LEU A 74 -11.50 -4.91 -7.34
CA LEU A 74 -12.25 -4.55 -8.55
C LEU A 74 -12.32 -5.68 -9.59
N GLY A 75 -11.50 -6.72 -9.45
CA GLY A 75 -11.16 -7.62 -10.54
C GLY A 75 -10.01 -7.08 -11.40
N PRO A 76 -9.41 -7.93 -12.24
CA PRO A 76 -8.29 -7.53 -13.10
C PRO A 76 -8.69 -6.34 -13.98
N ALA A 77 -7.73 -5.44 -14.22
CA ALA A 77 -7.89 -4.47 -15.29
C ALA A 77 -7.83 -5.23 -16.63
N ASP A 78 -8.66 -4.80 -17.59
CA ASP A 78 -8.62 -5.29 -18.97
C ASP A 78 -7.27 -4.97 -19.66
#